data_AF-A0A956S6Q6-F1
#
_entry.id   AF-A0A956S6Q6-F1
#
_cell.length_a   1.000
_cell.length_b   1.000
_cell.length_c   1.000
_cell.angle_alpha   90.00
_cell.angle_beta   90.00
_cell.angle_gamma   90.00
#
_symmetry.space_group_name_H-M   'P 1'
#
loop_
_entity.id
_entity.type
_entity.pdbx_description
1 polymer ?
#
loop_
_entity_poly.entity_id
_entity_poly.type
_entity_poly.pdbx_seq_one_letter_code
_entity_poly.pdbx_strand_id
1 'polypeptide(L)'
;MEERKKVDRLSIIKNLILVAFVVILVKILYMTTFKYEHYTELAENKTYKQLLIKAPRGEIKDRYGRLLAGNKNLFTVQVSGDEIKRKDSNGKSMANDICLKLINLLEKNNEEYIDEFPIYIQNGKYYYTFDKNIREYKNNNNIPQELDAKESFYYLVDQLVSEGVLTQDDRKLEVSKLQKKLNENGYYPPILVSKWLFTEQKNKQDWLESYGINDSKITAKKAFYEIRNNKNYKIDKNLSDSDARKILVVRDLIKSQGYSQYNPITIATDISQKTISQLEESAIELPGVSVAVEPVRYYPNTTLASHILGHMGKMPSGQEDKYLNREEGKTYSKGDTVGISGIEKSYEEQLRGVDGYKKVQVDALGRITRELDVS
;
A
#
# COMPACT_ATOMS: atom_id res chain seq x y z
N MET A 1 -25.83 37.56 83.34
CA MET A 1 -24.55 37.07 82.78
C MET A 1 -24.87 36.29 81.52
N GLU A 2 -24.50 36.81 80.36
CA GLU A 2 -24.12 36.03 79.16
C GLU A 2 -23.75 37.03 78.05
N GLU A 3 -22.47 37.42 78.00
CA GLU A 3 -21.93 38.16 76.86
C GLU A 3 -21.71 37.19 75.70
N ARG A 4 -22.54 37.30 74.66
CA ARG A 4 -22.34 36.58 73.39
C ARG A 4 -21.02 37.04 72.77
N LYS A 5 -20.01 36.18 72.75
CA LYS A 5 -18.77 36.36 71.99
C LYS A 5 -19.12 36.72 70.54
N LYS A 6 -18.88 37.98 70.14
CA LYS A 6 -18.91 38.40 68.73
C LYS A 6 -17.81 37.62 68.02
N VAL A 7 -18.19 36.51 67.39
CA VAL A 7 -17.26 35.76 66.54
C VAL A 7 -16.86 36.68 65.40
N ASP A 8 -15.57 36.97 65.32
CA ASP A 8 -15.04 37.86 64.31
C ASP A 8 -15.29 37.25 62.93
N ARG A 9 -16.14 37.92 62.13
CA ARG A 9 -16.61 37.41 60.83
C ARG A 9 -15.44 37.11 59.89
N LEU A 10 -14.36 37.87 60.03
CA LEU A 10 -13.10 37.70 59.31
C LEU A 10 -12.41 36.37 59.65
N SER A 11 -12.45 35.94 60.91
CA SER A 11 -11.87 34.67 61.36
C SER A 11 -12.65 33.45 60.84
N ILE A 12 -13.99 33.55 60.81
CA ILE A 12 -14.84 32.50 60.22
C ILE A 12 -14.56 32.35 58.72
N ILE A 13 -14.50 33.46 57.98
CA ILE A 13 -14.23 33.45 56.54
C ILE A 13 -12.83 32.90 56.26
N LYS A 14 -11.82 33.30 57.04
CA LYS A 14 -10.45 32.77 56.92
C LYS A 14 -10.40 31.25 57.11
N ASN A 15 -11.08 30.72 58.13
CA ASN A 15 -11.09 29.28 58.38
C ASN A 15 -11.85 28.51 57.29
N LEU A 16 -12.93 29.08 56.76
CA LEU A 16 -13.67 28.48 55.65
C LEU A 16 -12.82 28.42 54.37
N ILE A 17 -12.09 29.49 54.06
CA ILE A 17 -11.12 29.53 52.95
C ILE A 17 -9.98 28.54 53.18
N LEU A 18 -9.46 28.44 54.40
CA LEU A 18 -8.40 27.50 54.75
C LEU A 18 -8.85 26.04 54.52
N VAL A 19 -10.05 25.69 54.99
CA VAL A 19 -10.61 24.36 54.79
C VAL A 19 -10.83 24.07 53.30
N ALA A 20 -11.34 25.03 52.53
CA ALA A 20 -11.49 24.87 51.08
C ALA A 20 -10.12 24.63 50.39
N PHE A 21 -9.08 25.36 50.78
CA PHE A 21 -7.72 25.14 50.28
C PHE A 21 -7.17 23.77 50.64
N VAL A 22 -7.39 23.29 51.87
CA VAL A 22 -6.97 21.96 52.30
C VAL A 22 -7.68 20.88 51.48
N VAL A 23 -8.99 21.02 51.23
CA VAL A 23 -9.75 20.06 50.39
C VAL A 23 -9.21 20.04 48.95
N ILE A 24 -8.89 21.19 48.37
CA ILE A 24 -8.28 21.27 47.04
C ILE A 24 -6.89 20.61 47.04
N LEU A 25 -6.07 20.88 48.06
CA LEU A 25 -4.72 20.33 48.19
C LEU A 25 -4.76 18.80 48.31
N VAL A 26 -5.66 18.27 49.15
CA VAL A 26 -5.88 16.82 49.30
C VAL A 26 -6.35 16.21 47.99
N LYS A 27 -7.23 16.89 47.24
CA LYS A 27 -7.70 16.42 45.94
C LYS A 27 -6.58 16.42 44.88
N ILE A 28 -5.71 17.43 44.89
CA ILE A 28 -4.53 17.48 44.01
C ILE A 28 -3.58 16.34 44.37
N LEU A 29 -3.23 16.18 45.64
CA LEU A 29 -2.39 15.07 46.12
C LEU A 29 -2.97 13.71 45.73
N TYR A 30 -4.28 13.53 45.90
CA TYR A 30 -4.97 12.32 45.50
C TYR A 30 -4.84 12.05 43.98
N MET A 31 -5.01 13.09 43.15
CA MET A 31 -4.84 12.95 41.70
C MET A 31 -3.39 12.70 41.29
N THR A 32 -2.42 13.33 41.94
CA THR A 32 -1.00 13.24 41.55
C THR A 32 -0.30 11.99 42.08
N THR A 33 -0.74 11.40 43.19
CA THR A 33 -0.10 10.20 43.78
C THR A 33 -0.89 8.92 43.57
N PHE A 34 -2.21 8.92 43.82
CA PHE A 34 -3.02 7.69 43.75
C PHE A 34 -3.56 7.37 42.35
N LYS A 35 -3.80 8.39 41.51
CA LYS A 35 -4.30 8.20 40.13
C LYS A 35 -3.29 8.63 39.05
N TYR A 36 -2.01 8.71 39.41
CA TYR A 36 -0.95 9.12 38.50
C TYR A 36 -0.96 8.32 37.20
N GLU A 37 -0.99 6.99 37.27
CA GLU A 37 -0.96 6.14 36.06
C GLU A 37 -2.20 6.37 35.18
N HIS A 38 -3.39 6.47 35.78
CA HIS A 38 -4.65 6.61 35.04
C HIS A 38 -4.80 7.98 34.35
N TYR A 39 -4.39 9.07 35.00
CA TYR A 39 -4.46 10.41 34.39
C TYR A 39 -3.29 10.70 33.44
N THR A 40 -2.13 10.10 33.66
CA THR A 40 -1.02 10.15 32.69
C THR A 40 -1.41 9.44 31.39
N GLU A 41 -2.11 8.29 31.48
CA GLU A 41 -2.61 7.57 30.31
C GLU A 41 -3.72 8.31 29.54
N LEU A 42 -4.56 9.10 30.22
CA LEU A 42 -5.58 9.94 29.58
C LEU A 42 -5.01 11.26 29.02
N ALA A 43 -3.90 11.75 29.57
CA ALA A 43 -3.24 13.00 29.15
C ALA A 43 -2.23 12.78 28.00
N GLU A 44 -1.53 11.64 28.01
CA GLU A 44 -0.81 11.16 26.85
C GLU A 44 -1.85 10.63 25.86
N ASN A 45 -2.19 11.38 24.81
CA ASN A 45 -3.04 10.88 23.71
C ASN A 45 -2.41 9.62 23.08
N LYS A 46 -2.62 8.45 23.70
CA LYS A 46 -2.11 7.17 23.23
C LYS A 46 -3.15 6.56 22.32
N THR A 47 -2.88 6.63 21.03
CA THR A 47 -3.69 5.95 20.03
C THR A 47 -3.23 4.50 19.96
N TYR A 48 -4.16 3.56 19.99
CA TYR A 48 -3.86 2.16 19.69
C TYR A 48 -3.97 1.96 18.18
N LYS A 49 -2.97 1.32 17.55
CA LYS A 49 -2.98 0.94 16.13
C LYS A 49 -2.96 -0.58 15.99
N GLN A 50 -3.56 -1.07 14.91
CA GLN A 50 -3.51 -2.49 14.52
C GLN A 50 -2.68 -2.58 13.23
N LEU A 51 -1.57 -3.32 13.26
CA LEU A 51 -0.76 -3.63 12.09
C LEU A 51 -1.14 -5.01 11.56
N LEU A 52 -1.41 -5.13 10.27
CA LEU A 52 -1.77 -6.40 9.64
C LEU A 52 -0.56 -7.36 9.59
N ILE A 53 -0.75 -8.60 10.03
CA ILE A 53 0.22 -9.69 9.86
C ILE A 53 -0.37 -10.72 8.91
N LYS A 54 0.33 -10.99 7.81
CA LYS A 54 -0.09 -11.98 6.83
C LYS A 54 0.01 -13.40 7.37
N ALA A 55 -1.09 -14.15 7.28
CA ALA A 55 -1.12 -15.53 7.73
C ALA A 55 -0.72 -16.52 6.61
N PRO A 56 -0.04 -17.63 6.94
CA PRO A 56 0.26 -18.68 5.97
C PRO A 56 -1.04 -19.39 5.53
N ARG A 57 -1.03 -19.88 4.29
CA ARG A 57 -2.16 -20.64 3.72
C ARG A 57 -2.08 -22.11 4.13
N GLY A 58 -3.20 -22.83 4.04
CA GLY A 58 -3.25 -24.28 4.22
C GLY A 58 -2.33 -25.02 3.24
N GLU A 59 -1.67 -26.08 3.71
CA GLU A 59 -0.83 -26.93 2.87
C GLU A 59 -1.68 -27.88 2.02
N ILE A 60 -1.31 -28.04 0.74
CA ILE A 60 -1.87 -29.08 -0.13
C ILE A 60 -0.90 -30.25 -0.14
N LYS A 61 -1.41 -31.42 0.24
CA LYS A 61 -0.64 -32.68 0.29
C LYS A 61 -1.33 -33.74 -0.55
N ASP A 62 -0.54 -34.70 -1.04
CA ASP A 62 -1.09 -35.90 -1.65
C ASP A 62 -1.61 -36.89 -0.59
N ARG A 63 -2.18 -38.02 -1.07
CA ARG A 63 -2.68 -39.10 -0.21
C ARG A 63 -1.64 -39.75 0.71
N TYR A 64 -0.35 -39.54 0.45
CA TYR A 64 0.77 -40.06 1.24
C TYR A 64 1.39 -38.98 2.13
N GLY A 65 0.79 -37.78 2.17
CA GLY A 65 1.27 -36.65 2.97
C GLY A 65 2.40 -35.85 2.34
N ARG A 66 2.78 -36.12 1.08
CA ARG A 66 3.84 -35.38 0.39
C ARG A 66 3.35 -33.98 -0.01
N LEU A 67 4.16 -32.97 0.27
CA LEU A 67 3.82 -31.56 0.01
C LEU A 67 3.75 -31.28 -1.50
N LEU A 68 2.60 -30.81 -1.96
CA LEU A 68 2.37 -30.36 -3.34
C LEU A 68 2.35 -28.84 -3.45
N ALA A 69 1.79 -28.16 -2.44
CA ALA A 69 1.86 -26.72 -2.27
C ALA A 69 1.92 -26.37 -0.79
N GLY A 70 2.86 -25.52 -0.39
CA GLY A 70 3.04 -25.05 0.98
C GLY A 70 3.35 -23.57 1.02
N ASN A 71 4.00 -23.13 2.09
CA ASN A 71 4.44 -21.74 2.24
C ASN A 71 5.94 -21.70 2.54
N LYS A 72 6.60 -20.65 2.06
CA LYS A 72 7.98 -20.31 2.43
C LYS A 72 7.98 -18.89 2.99
N ASN A 73 8.77 -18.65 4.02
CA ASN A 73 8.95 -17.32 4.56
C ASN A 73 9.83 -16.50 3.62
N LEU A 74 9.33 -15.36 3.15
CA LEU A 74 10.12 -14.34 2.47
C LEU A 74 10.29 -13.14 3.40
N PHE A 75 11.52 -12.63 3.46
CA PHE A 75 11.80 -11.38 4.15
C PHE A 75 11.44 -10.23 3.22
N THR A 76 10.65 -9.29 3.72
CA THR A 76 10.21 -8.11 2.97
C THR A 76 10.65 -6.85 3.69
N VAL A 77 11.02 -5.84 2.92
CA VAL A 77 11.24 -4.49 3.45
C VAL A 77 9.92 -3.76 3.40
N GLN A 78 9.47 -3.29 4.54
CA GLN A 78 8.25 -2.52 4.67
C GLN A 78 8.53 -1.10 5.12
N VAL A 79 7.72 -0.17 4.62
CA VAL A 79 7.83 1.25 4.88
C VAL A 79 6.53 1.81 5.44
N SER A 80 6.60 2.39 6.64
CA SER A 80 5.50 3.07 7.31
C SER A 80 5.44 4.54 6.87
N GLY A 81 4.41 4.89 6.11
CA GLY A 81 4.28 6.21 5.50
C GLY A 81 4.11 7.36 6.50
N ASP A 82 3.56 7.09 7.68
CA ASP A 82 3.41 8.05 8.78
C ASP A 82 4.76 8.36 9.46
N GLU A 83 5.61 7.35 9.65
CA GLU A 83 6.92 7.52 10.26
C GLU A 83 7.93 8.24 9.35
N ILE A 84 7.91 7.96 8.04
CA ILE A 84 8.81 8.61 7.08
C ILE A 84 8.50 10.09 6.88
N LYS A 85 7.23 10.50 7.02
CA LYS A 85 6.81 11.93 6.88
C LYS A 85 7.22 12.81 8.06
N ARG A 86 7.88 12.25 9.08
CA ARG A 86 8.34 13.01 10.23
C ARG A 86 9.39 14.05 9.83
N LYS A 87 9.33 15.18 10.54
CA LYS A 87 10.31 16.24 10.42
C LYS A 87 11.37 16.04 11.50
N ASP A 88 12.61 16.39 11.17
CA ASP A 88 13.68 16.48 12.16
C ASP A 88 13.41 17.62 13.16
N SER A 89 14.28 17.75 14.17
CA SER A 89 14.23 18.83 15.17
C SER A 89 14.29 20.24 14.56
N ASN A 90 14.73 20.37 13.30
CA ASN A 90 14.84 21.62 12.56
C ASN A 90 13.65 21.85 11.61
N GLY A 91 12.64 20.98 11.63
CA GLY A 91 11.46 21.06 10.77
C GLY A 91 11.67 20.59 9.32
N LYS A 92 12.83 20.02 8.96
CA LYS A 92 13.13 19.46 7.65
C LYS A 92 12.58 18.03 7.56
N SER A 93 11.93 17.72 6.45
CA SER A 93 11.41 16.37 6.19
C SER A 93 12.57 15.40 5.95
N MET A 94 12.68 14.35 6.77
CA MET A 94 13.70 13.29 6.58
C MET A 94 13.30 12.29 5.49
N ALA A 95 12.04 12.35 5.03
CA ALA A 95 11.46 11.40 4.09
C ALA A 95 12.33 11.12 2.86
N ASN A 96 12.84 12.18 2.23
CA ASN A 96 13.60 12.06 0.98
C ASN A 96 14.96 11.40 1.22
N ASP A 97 15.61 11.72 2.35
CA ASP A 97 16.90 11.14 2.72
C ASP A 97 16.75 9.65 3.05
N ILE A 98 15.69 9.27 3.78
CA ILE A 98 15.36 7.87 4.10
C ILE A 98 15.07 7.07 2.82
N CYS A 99 14.22 7.59 1.93
CA CYS A 99 13.89 6.91 0.67
C CYS A 99 15.14 6.68 -0.18
N LEU A 100 16.01 7.70 -0.28
CA LEU A 100 17.24 7.60 -1.06
C LEU A 100 18.23 6.61 -0.44
N LYS A 101 18.45 6.69 0.88
CA LYS A 101 19.31 5.73 1.59
C LYS A 101 18.81 4.30 1.45
N LEU A 102 17.50 4.09 1.57
CA LEU A 102 16.88 2.78 1.44
C LEU A 102 17.15 2.17 0.06
N ILE A 103 16.78 2.89 -1.02
CA ILE A 103 16.97 2.37 -2.38
C ILE A 103 18.46 2.16 -2.68
N ASN A 104 19.34 3.07 -2.24
CA ASN A 104 20.78 2.90 -2.44
C ASN A 104 21.34 1.68 -1.68
N LEU A 105 20.82 1.36 -0.49
CA LEU A 105 21.20 0.15 0.26
C LEU A 105 20.76 -1.11 -0.49
N LEU A 106 19.53 -1.13 -0.99
CA LEU A 106 18.98 -2.25 -1.77
C LEU A 106 19.77 -2.48 -3.06
N GLU A 107 20.00 -1.43 -3.85
CA GLU A 107 20.81 -1.50 -5.07
C GLU A 107 22.25 -1.95 -4.79
N LYS A 108 22.87 -1.44 -3.72
CA LYS A 108 24.24 -1.82 -3.31
C LYS A 108 24.35 -3.31 -2.99
N ASN A 109 23.28 -3.92 -2.51
CA ASN A 109 23.23 -5.35 -2.22
C ASN A 109 22.66 -6.19 -3.37
N ASN A 110 22.37 -5.57 -4.53
CA ASN A 110 21.70 -6.20 -5.67
C ASN A 110 20.33 -6.81 -5.33
N GLU A 111 19.60 -6.16 -4.42
CA GLU A 111 18.24 -6.56 -4.06
C GLU A 111 17.25 -5.95 -5.06
N GLU A 112 16.25 -6.73 -5.46
CA GLU A 112 15.15 -6.23 -6.28
C GLU A 112 14.13 -5.49 -5.41
N TYR A 113 13.60 -4.38 -5.92
CA TYR A 113 12.58 -3.59 -5.25
C TYR A 113 11.44 -3.25 -6.22
N ILE A 114 10.27 -2.99 -5.66
CA ILE A 114 9.05 -2.68 -6.39
C ILE A 114 9.19 -1.27 -7.00
N ASP A 115 9.17 -1.20 -8.32
CA ASP A 115 9.18 0.05 -9.08
C ASP A 115 7.92 0.15 -9.94
N GLU A 116 6.86 0.71 -9.34
CA GLU A 116 5.61 1.00 -10.03
C GLU A 116 5.54 2.47 -10.50
N PHE A 117 6.62 3.24 -10.34
CA PHE A 117 6.60 4.66 -10.67
C PHE A 117 6.49 4.86 -12.18
N PRO A 118 5.42 5.50 -12.70
CA PRO A 118 5.12 5.45 -14.12
C PRO A 118 6.06 6.19 -15.06
N ILE A 119 7.07 6.90 -14.53
CA ILE A 119 8.07 7.60 -15.34
C ILE A 119 9.42 6.90 -15.20
N TYR A 120 9.96 6.46 -16.33
CA TYR A 120 11.31 5.89 -16.41
C TYR A 120 12.22 6.74 -17.29
N ILE A 121 13.53 6.66 -17.01
CA ILE A 121 14.57 7.44 -17.68
C ILE A 121 15.47 6.47 -18.44
N GLN A 122 15.62 6.69 -19.74
CA GLN A 122 16.50 5.89 -20.60
C GLN A 122 17.29 6.83 -21.51
N ASN A 123 18.63 6.76 -21.44
CA ASN A 123 19.55 7.61 -22.21
C ASN A 123 19.22 9.11 -22.12
N GLY A 124 18.87 9.60 -20.92
CA GLY A 124 18.51 11.00 -20.67
C GLY A 124 17.13 11.44 -21.19
N LYS A 125 16.36 10.53 -21.78
CA LYS A 125 14.97 10.76 -22.19
C LYS A 125 14.00 10.14 -21.19
N TYR A 126 12.85 10.79 -21.05
CA TYR A 126 11.80 10.42 -20.11
C TYR A 126 10.63 9.82 -20.85
N TYR A 127 10.08 8.74 -20.33
CA TYR A 127 8.98 8.01 -20.94
C TYR A 127 7.97 7.59 -19.88
N TYR A 128 6.71 7.49 -20.29
CA TYR A 128 5.67 6.88 -19.46
C TYR A 128 5.62 5.37 -19.69
N THR A 129 5.52 4.61 -18.61
CA THR A 129 5.19 3.18 -18.66
C THR A 129 3.83 2.94 -19.31
N PHE A 130 2.84 3.81 -19.06
CA PHE A 130 1.53 3.76 -19.72
C PHE A 130 1.61 3.78 -21.25
N ASP A 131 2.40 4.71 -21.81
CA ASP A 131 2.57 4.85 -23.27
C ASP A 131 3.33 3.64 -23.85
N LYS A 132 4.27 3.07 -23.08
CA LYS A 132 4.98 1.83 -23.42
C LYS A 132 4.02 0.63 -23.46
N ASN A 133 3.18 0.47 -22.45
CA ASN A 133 2.21 -0.63 -22.33
C ASN A 133 1.21 -0.64 -23.50
N ILE A 134 0.73 0.54 -23.93
CA ILE A 134 -0.14 0.67 -25.11
C ILE A 134 0.60 0.23 -26.38
N ARG A 135 1.86 0.66 -26.54
CA ARG A 135 2.67 0.30 -27.71
C ARG A 135 2.93 -1.21 -27.77
N GLU A 136 3.24 -1.82 -26.63
CA GLU A 136 3.45 -3.27 -26.51
C GLU A 136 2.18 -4.05 -26.82
N TYR A 137 1.04 -3.64 -26.27
CA TYR A 137 -0.26 -4.24 -26.60
C TYR A 137 -0.52 -4.20 -28.11
N LYS A 138 -0.33 -3.05 -28.75
CA LYS A 138 -0.51 -2.90 -30.18
C LYS A 138 0.44 -3.79 -30.99
N ASN A 139 1.73 -3.80 -30.64
CA ASN A 139 2.72 -4.66 -31.31
C ASN A 139 2.39 -6.14 -31.19
N ASN A 140 2.00 -6.61 -30.00
CA ASN A 140 1.66 -8.01 -29.74
C ASN A 140 0.43 -8.47 -30.52
N ASN A 141 -0.43 -7.54 -30.93
CA ASN A 141 -1.64 -7.80 -31.71
C ASN A 141 -1.54 -7.30 -33.15
N ASN A 142 -0.34 -6.95 -33.63
CA ASN A 142 -0.08 -6.41 -34.98
C ASN A 142 -0.93 -5.17 -35.35
N ILE A 143 -1.34 -4.38 -34.36
CA ILE A 143 -2.14 -3.18 -34.54
C ILE A 143 -1.21 -2.01 -34.90
N PRO A 144 -1.50 -1.24 -35.97
CA PRO A 144 -0.72 -0.05 -36.30
C PRO A 144 -0.70 1.00 -35.18
N GLN A 145 0.44 1.67 -35.01
CA GLN A 145 0.72 2.51 -33.84
C GLN A 145 -0.02 3.85 -33.86
N GLU A 146 -0.39 4.31 -35.05
CA GLU A 146 -1.14 5.53 -35.33
C GLU A 146 -2.63 5.42 -34.96
N LEU A 147 -3.18 4.21 -34.89
CA LEU A 147 -4.60 4.01 -34.65
C LEU A 147 -5.02 4.47 -33.25
N ASP A 148 -6.16 5.13 -33.12
CA ASP A 148 -6.71 5.44 -31.80
C ASP A 148 -7.27 4.18 -31.10
N ALA A 149 -7.81 4.32 -29.88
CA ALA A 149 -8.35 3.18 -29.15
C ALA A 149 -9.56 2.53 -29.85
N LYS A 150 -10.39 3.33 -30.52
CA LYS A 150 -11.57 2.84 -31.23
C LYS A 150 -11.14 2.09 -32.49
N GLU A 151 -10.27 2.69 -33.29
CA GLU A 151 -9.70 2.08 -34.48
C GLU A 151 -8.94 0.80 -34.14
N SER A 152 -8.15 0.81 -33.06
CA SER A 152 -7.43 -0.39 -32.58
C SER A 152 -8.38 -1.52 -32.17
N PHE A 153 -9.51 -1.18 -31.52
CA PHE A 153 -10.53 -2.16 -31.15
C PHE A 153 -11.15 -2.82 -32.39
N TYR A 154 -11.56 -2.01 -33.36
CA TYR A 154 -12.16 -2.55 -34.59
C TYR A 154 -11.15 -3.26 -35.48
N TYR A 155 -9.88 -2.83 -35.49
CA TYR A 155 -8.81 -3.55 -36.18
C TYR A 155 -8.68 -4.97 -35.64
N LEU A 156 -8.67 -5.14 -34.31
CA LEU A 156 -8.64 -6.46 -33.68
C LEU A 156 -9.88 -7.28 -34.05
N VAL A 157 -11.07 -6.67 -34.02
CA VAL A 157 -12.32 -7.35 -34.42
C VAL A 157 -12.24 -7.82 -35.87
N ASP A 158 -11.79 -6.96 -36.78
CA ASP A 158 -11.68 -7.26 -38.20
C ASP A 158 -10.67 -8.40 -38.45
N GLN A 159 -9.57 -8.41 -37.69
CA GLN A 159 -8.61 -9.50 -37.70
C GLN A 159 -9.28 -10.82 -37.27
N LEU A 160 -10.00 -10.83 -36.15
CA LEU A 160 -10.68 -12.04 -35.64
C LEU A 160 -11.81 -12.54 -36.55
N VAL A 161 -12.45 -11.64 -37.29
CA VAL A 161 -13.41 -12.04 -38.32
C VAL A 161 -12.70 -12.71 -39.50
N SER A 162 -11.51 -12.22 -39.89
CA SER A 162 -10.74 -12.84 -40.98
C SER A 162 -10.15 -14.21 -40.58
N GLU A 163 -9.81 -14.39 -39.30
CA GLU A 163 -9.38 -15.66 -38.71
C GLU A 163 -10.53 -16.66 -38.48
N GLY A 164 -11.79 -16.25 -38.68
CA GLY A 164 -12.97 -17.09 -38.51
C GLY A 164 -13.41 -17.30 -37.04
N VAL A 165 -12.80 -16.58 -36.10
CA VAL A 165 -13.18 -16.58 -34.67
C VAL A 165 -14.49 -15.83 -34.46
N LEU A 166 -14.68 -14.72 -35.18
CA LEU A 166 -15.90 -13.92 -35.18
C LEU A 166 -16.56 -13.91 -36.56
N THR A 167 -17.85 -13.57 -36.59
CA THR A 167 -18.60 -13.40 -37.85
C THR A 167 -18.79 -11.92 -38.20
N GLN A 168 -19.09 -11.63 -39.46
CA GLN A 168 -19.44 -10.28 -39.91
C GLN A 168 -20.70 -9.72 -39.23
N ASP A 169 -21.59 -10.58 -38.76
CA ASP A 169 -22.77 -10.14 -38.01
C ASP A 169 -22.41 -9.78 -36.57
N ASP A 170 -21.39 -10.43 -35.99
CA ASP A 170 -20.89 -10.07 -34.66
C ASP A 170 -20.31 -8.67 -34.62
N ARG A 171 -19.63 -8.25 -35.69
CA ARG A 171 -19.10 -6.89 -35.84
C ARG A 171 -20.18 -5.81 -35.75
N LYS A 172 -21.42 -6.12 -36.15
CA LYS A 172 -22.57 -5.18 -36.14
C LYS A 172 -23.26 -5.11 -34.79
N LEU A 173 -22.87 -5.96 -33.83
CA LEU A 173 -23.43 -5.93 -32.49
C LEU A 173 -23.12 -4.60 -31.80
N GLU A 174 -23.95 -4.29 -30.81
CA GLU A 174 -23.66 -3.22 -29.87
C GLU A 174 -22.30 -3.47 -29.20
N VAL A 175 -21.53 -2.40 -29.01
CA VAL A 175 -20.13 -2.46 -28.58
C VAL A 175 -19.94 -3.26 -27.28
N SER A 176 -20.85 -3.09 -26.31
CA SER A 176 -20.81 -3.83 -25.03
C SER A 176 -20.97 -5.35 -25.24
N LYS A 177 -21.83 -5.76 -26.17
CA LYS A 177 -22.05 -7.18 -26.50
C LYS A 177 -20.86 -7.74 -27.28
N LEU A 178 -20.31 -6.95 -28.20
CA LEU A 178 -19.11 -7.31 -28.95
C LEU A 178 -17.91 -7.49 -28.02
N GLN A 179 -17.71 -6.59 -27.05
CA GLN A 179 -16.68 -6.74 -26.03
C GLN A 179 -16.88 -8.00 -25.17
N LYS A 180 -18.12 -8.30 -24.78
CA LYS A 180 -18.42 -9.53 -24.04
C LYS A 180 -18.04 -10.77 -24.87
N LYS A 181 -18.37 -10.79 -26.16
CA LYS A 181 -18.06 -11.90 -27.06
C LYS A 181 -16.56 -12.06 -27.27
N LEU A 182 -15.79 -10.97 -27.35
CA LEU A 182 -14.32 -11.03 -27.37
C LEU A 182 -13.78 -11.70 -26.10
N ASN A 183 -14.26 -11.28 -24.93
CA ASN A 183 -13.83 -11.82 -23.64
C ASN A 183 -14.18 -13.31 -23.50
N GLU A 184 -15.34 -13.75 -24.01
CA GLU A 184 -15.75 -15.17 -24.04
C GLU A 184 -14.82 -16.02 -24.91
N ASN A 185 -14.23 -15.44 -25.96
CA ASN A 185 -13.24 -16.07 -26.83
C ASN A 185 -11.79 -15.89 -26.34
N GLY A 186 -11.60 -15.37 -25.12
CA GLY A 186 -10.28 -15.21 -24.51
C GLY A 186 -9.51 -13.96 -24.92
N TYR A 187 -10.14 -13.01 -25.63
CA TYR A 187 -9.54 -11.75 -26.03
C TYR A 187 -9.99 -10.61 -25.10
N TYR A 188 -9.03 -10.01 -24.40
CA TYR A 188 -9.29 -8.95 -23.41
C TYR A 188 -8.59 -7.64 -23.81
N PRO A 189 -9.11 -6.91 -24.82
CA PRO A 189 -8.52 -5.65 -25.22
C PRO A 189 -8.57 -4.65 -24.04
N PRO A 190 -7.46 -4.00 -23.66
CA PRO A 190 -7.39 -3.07 -22.55
C PRO A 190 -7.98 -1.71 -22.95
N ILE A 191 -9.23 -1.70 -23.44
CA ILE A 191 -9.92 -0.53 -24.02
C ILE A 191 -11.24 -0.33 -23.28
N LEU A 192 -11.44 0.88 -22.79
CA LEU A 192 -12.69 1.34 -22.22
C LEU A 192 -13.64 1.71 -23.35
N VAL A 193 -14.42 0.74 -23.84
CA VAL A 193 -15.32 0.91 -24.99
C VAL A 193 -16.38 2.00 -24.81
N SER A 194 -16.73 2.33 -23.56
CA SER A 194 -17.66 3.42 -23.24
C SER A 194 -17.07 4.81 -23.49
N LYS A 195 -15.74 4.95 -23.40
CA LYS A 195 -15.02 6.23 -23.55
C LYS A 195 -14.12 6.25 -24.78
N TRP A 196 -13.92 5.12 -25.45
CA TRP A 196 -12.94 4.93 -26.51
C TRP A 196 -11.53 5.41 -26.10
N LEU A 197 -11.09 4.93 -24.95
CA LEU A 197 -9.76 5.18 -24.40
C LEU A 197 -9.09 3.88 -24.02
N PHE A 198 -7.77 3.80 -24.17
CA PHE A 198 -7.01 2.71 -23.55
C PHE A 198 -7.11 2.83 -22.03
N THR A 199 -7.16 1.70 -21.34
CA THR A 199 -7.15 1.64 -19.88
C THR A 199 -5.91 2.36 -19.33
N GLU A 200 -4.76 2.16 -19.98
CA GLU A 200 -3.51 2.86 -19.64
C GLU A 200 -3.56 4.37 -19.85
N GLN A 201 -4.33 4.88 -20.84
CA GLN A 201 -4.54 6.32 -20.99
C GLN A 201 -5.36 6.89 -19.83
N LYS A 202 -6.39 6.15 -19.38
CA LYS A 202 -7.18 6.54 -18.22
C LYS A 202 -6.35 6.48 -16.93
N ASN A 203 -5.56 5.42 -16.75
CA ASN A 203 -4.64 5.26 -15.61
C ASN A 203 -3.63 6.41 -15.55
N LYS A 204 -3.08 6.83 -16.70
CA LYS A 204 -2.21 8.00 -16.80
C LYS A 204 -2.90 9.29 -16.36
N GLN A 205 -4.14 9.51 -16.82
CA GLN A 205 -4.94 10.68 -16.42
C GLN A 205 -5.18 10.70 -14.91
N ASP A 206 -5.64 9.58 -14.35
CA ASP A 206 -5.90 9.46 -12.91
C ASP A 206 -4.64 9.65 -12.07
N TRP A 207 -3.53 9.08 -12.53
CA TRP A 207 -2.24 9.25 -11.88
C TRP A 207 -1.79 10.71 -11.91
N LEU A 208 -1.87 11.41 -13.05
CA LEU A 208 -1.54 12.85 -13.14
C LEU A 208 -2.44 13.71 -12.26
N GLU A 209 -3.76 13.47 -12.29
CA GLU A 209 -4.75 14.17 -11.46
C GLU A 209 -4.46 13.97 -9.97
N SER A 210 -4.00 12.78 -9.56
CA SER A 210 -3.62 12.50 -8.18
C SER A 210 -2.42 13.32 -7.68
N TYR A 211 -1.66 13.94 -8.59
CA TYR A 211 -0.59 14.89 -8.31
C TYR A 211 -1.02 16.36 -8.52
N GLY A 212 -2.28 16.60 -8.89
CA GLY A 212 -2.82 17.92 -9.21
C GLY A 212 -2.48 18.41 -10.61
N ILE A 213 -2.09 17.51 -11.52
CA ILE A 213 -1.72 17.84 -12.90
C ILE A 213 -2.92 17.54 -13.80
N ASN A 214 -3.59 18.59 -14.28
CA ASN A 214 -4.80 18.46 -15.12
C ASN A 214 -4.49 18.37 -16.63
N ASP A 215 -3.23 18.54 -17.03
CA ASP A 215 -2.80 18.44 -18.43
C ASP A 215 -2.53 16.97 -18.81
N SER A 216 -3.50 16.32 -19.43
CA SER A 216 -3.37 14.93 -19.88
C SER A 216 -2.33 14.71 -20.99
N LYS A 217 -1.90 15.77 -21.69
CA LYS A 217 -0.92 15.71 -22.78
C LYS A 217 0.50 16.08 -22.33
N ILE A 218 0.69 16.33 -21.03
CA ILE A 218 1.98 16.67 -20.46
C ILE A 218 3.06 15.62 -20.77
N THR A 219 4.24 16.07 -21.18
CA THR A 219 5.37 15.18 -21.45
C THR A 219 5.91 14.57 -20.16
N ALA A 220 6.45 13.35 -20.23
CA ALA A 220 6.99 12.65 -19.06
C ALA A 220 8.07 13.47 -18.33
N LYS A 221 8.92 14.18 -19.08
CA LYS A 221 9.93 15.07 -18.51
C LYS A 221 9.30 16.21 -17.71
N LYS A 222 8.29 16.88 -18.26
CA LYS A 222 7.64 18.01 -17.59
C LYS A 222 6.87 17.54 -16.35
N ALA A 223 6.12 16.45 -16.45
CA ALA A 223 5.43 15.84 -15.31
C ALA A 223 6.40 15.43 -14.19
N PHE A 224 7.54 14.81 -14.54
CA PHE A 224 8.57 14.46 -13.55
C PHE A 224 9.03 15.68 -12.75
N TYR A 225 9.34 16.81 -13.41
CA TYR A 225 9.74 18.02 -12.70
C TYR A 225 8.60 18.69 -11.93
N GLU A 226 7.35 18.65 -12.41
CA GLU A 226 6.20 19.16 -11.66
C GLU A 226 5.99 18.35 -10.37
N ILE A 227 6.10 17.01 -10.44
CA ILE A 227 6.00 16.12 -9.29
C ILE A 227 7.19 16.35 -8.33
N ARG A 228 8.42 16.39 -8.85
CA ARG A 228 9.63 16.64 -8.05
C ARG A 228 9.55 17.95 -7.26
N ASN A 229 9.07 19.02 -7.90
CA ASN A 229 8.96 20.35 -7.32
C ASN A 229 7.65 20.60 -6.56
N ASN A 230 6.76 19.60 -6.47
CA ASN A 230 5.51 19.73 -5.74
C ASN A 230 5.78 20.02 -4.26
N LYS A 231 4.95 20.89 -3.66
CA LYS A 231 5.03 21.34 -2.27
C LYS A 231 5.03 20.18 -1.26
N ASN A 232 4.49 19.02 -1.62
CA ASN A 232 4.41 17.84 -0.77
C ASN A 232 5.73 17.05 -0.69
N TYR A 233 6.57 17.10 -1.73
CA TYR A 233 7.81 16.32 -1.79
C TYR A 233 9.06 17.16 -1.53
N LYS A 234 9.10 18.41 -2.02
CA LYS A 234 10.23 19.35 -1.83
C LYS A 234 11.61 18.68 -2.04
N ILE A 235 11.74 17.89 -3.11
CA ILE A 235 13.00 17.21 -3.43
C ILE A 235 14.02 18.28 -3.85
N ASP A 236 15.25 18.19 -3.33
CA ASP A 236 16.31 19.15 -3.65
C ASP A 236 16.54 19.20 -5.16
N LYS A 237 16.67 20.42 -5.72
CA LYS A 237 16.95 20.65 -7.14
C LYS A 237 18.37 20.27 -7.53
N ASN A 238 19.29 20.22 -6.56
CA ASN A 238 20.68 19.85 -6.79
C ASN A 238 20.88 18.33 -6.91
N LEU A 239 19.89 17.53 -6.51
CA LEU A 239 19.94 16.07 -6.69
C LEU A 239 19.94 15.69 -8.17
N SER A 240 20.61 14.58 -8.49
CA SER A 240 20.52 14.00 -9.83
C SER A 240 19.09 13.57 -10.14
N ASP A 241 18.70 13.55 -11.42
CA ASP A 241 17.37 13.08 -11.83
C ASP A 241 17.17 11.59 -11.48
N SER A 242 18.25 10.81 -11.45
CA SER A 242 18.23 9.41 -11.01
C SER A 242 17.87 9.29 -9.52
N ASP A 243 18.55 10.04 -8.66
CA ASP A 243 18.30 10.02 -7.22
C ASP A 243 16.92 10.59 -6.88
N ALA A 244 16.51 11.66 -7.57
CA ALA A 244 15.17 12.21 -7.43
C ALA A 244 14.11 11.18 -7.82
N ARG A 245 14.37 10.38 -8.87
CA ARG A 245 13.47 9.28 -9.26
C ARG A 245 13.40 8.20 -8.18
N LYS A 246 14.54 7.76 -7.62
CA LYS A 246 14.56 6.76 -6.52
C LYS A 246 13.67 7.19 -5.34
N ILE A 247 13.74 8.46 -4.97
CA ILE A 247 12.87 9.03 -3.93
C ILE A 247 11.39 8.95 -4.36
N LEU A 248 11.09 9.32 -5.60
CA LEU A 248 9.72 9.32 -6.12
C LEU A 248 9.13 7.90 -6.22
N VAL A 249 9.92 6.87 -6.47
CA VAL A 249 9.46 5.47 -6.46
C VAL A 249 8.82 5.12 -5.11
N VAL A 250 9.56 5.31 -4.03
CA VAL A 250 9.07 5.01 -2.68
C VAL A 250 7.92 5.95 -2.29
N ARG A 251 8.02 7.25 -2.63
CA ARG A 251 7.01 8.25 -2.26
C ARG A 251 5.69 8.08 -3.00
N ASP A 252 5.73 7.65 -4.26
CA ASP A 252 4.53 7.31 -5.06
C ASP A 252 3.86 6.05 -4.52
N LEU A 253 4.64 5.00 -4.21
CA LEU A 253 4.13 3.79 -3.55
C LEU A 253 3.41 4.12 -2.22
N ILE A 254 4.04 4.90 -1.33
CA ILE A 254 3.40 5.32 -0.07
C ILE A 254 2.10 6.11 -0.34
N LYS A 255 2.08 6.93 -1.41
CA LYS A 255 0.90 7.74 -1.77
C LYS A 255 -0.22 6.88 -2.36
N SER A 256 0.09 5.89 -3.19
CA SER A 256 -0.89 5.05 -3.88
C SER A 256 -1.73 4.22 -2.90
N GLN A 257 -1.23 3.97 -1.69
CA GLN A 257 -1.93 3.29 -0.60
C GLN A 257 -3.10 4.10 0.01
N GLY A 258 -3.27 5.38 -0.36
CA GLY A 258 -4.46 6.18 -0.06
C GLY A 258 -4.70 6.44 1.44
N TYR A 259 -5.88 6.04 1.95
CA TYR A 259 -6.29 6.20 3.36
C TYR A 259 -5.66 5.15 4.30
N SER A 260 -5.00 4.14 3.77
CA SER A 260 -4.34 3.09 4.55
C SER A 260 -2.91 3.46 4.95
N GLN A 261 -2.61 4.74 5.18
CA GLN A 261 -1.26 5.25 5.50
C GLN A 261 -0.67 4.68 6.79
N TYR A 262 -1.49 3.99 7.58
CA TYR A 262 -1.07 3.31 8.81
C TYR A 262 -0.56 1.89 8.57
N ASN A 263 -0.89 1.28 7.42
CA ASN A 263 -0.34 -0.02 7.06
C ASN A 263 1.00 0.21 6.36
N PRO A 264 2.06 -0.47 6.76
CA PRO A 264 3.32 -0.43 6.03
C PRO A 264 3.11 -0.87 4.57
N ILE A 265 3.91 -0.31 3.66
CA ILE A 265 3.97 -0.74 2.26
C ILE A 265 5.24 -1.53 2.01
N THR A 266 5.11 -2.69 1.35
CA THR A 266 6.25 -3.48 0.92
C THR A 266 6.99 -2.75 -0.21
N ILE A 267 8.30 -2.58 -0.04
CA ILE A 267 9.21 -1.95 -1.01
C ILE A 267 10.08 -3.00 -1.70
N ALA A 268 10.52 -4.03 -0.99
CA ALA A 268 11.34 -5.11 -1.54
C ALA A 268 10.91 -6.45 -0.96
N THR A 269 11.12 -7.53 -1.71
CA THR A 269 10.75 -8.90 -1.34
C THR A 269 11.92 -9.84 -1.54
N ASP A 270 11.99 -10.91 -0.75
CA ASP A 270 13.07 -11.92 -0.80
C ASP A 270 14.47 -11.34 -0.57
N ILE A 271 14.58 -10.43 0.41
CA ILE A 271 15.87 -9.79 0.72
C ILE A 271 16.85 -10.75 1.40
N SER A 272 18.13 -10.57 1.11
CA SER A 272 19.19 -11.39 1.71
C SER A 272 19.40 -11.09 3.21
N GLN A 273 19.93 -12.07 3.95
CA GLN A 273 20.30 -11.91 5.36
C GLN A 273 21.27 -10.75 5.61
N LYS A 274 22.17 -10.49 4.67
CA LYS A 274 23.08 -9.34 4.73
C LYS A 274 22.30 -8.02 4.73
N THR A 275 21.30 -7.89 3.87
CA THR A 275 20.44 -6.70 3.79
C THR A 275 19.61 -6.54 5.06
N ILE A 276 19.08 -7.63 5.61
CA ILE A 276 18.35 -7.63 6.89
C ILE A 276 19.23 -7.04 7.99
N SER A 277 20.43 -7.59 8.20
CA SER A 277 21.33 -7.11 9.25
C SER A 277 21.69 -5.63 9.09
N GLN A 278 21.92 -5.16 7.85
CA GLN A 278 22.24 -3.76 7.58
C GLN A 278 21.05 -2.81 7.81
N LEU A 279 19.83 -3.25 7.49
CA LEU A 279 18.61 -2.48 7.76
C LEU A 279 18.33 -2.40 9.27
N GLU A 280 18.51 -3.50 10.00
CA GLU A 280 18.34 -3.55 11.45
C GLU A 280 19.40 -2.69 12.17
N GLU A 281 20.66 -2.72 11.72
CA GLU A 281 21.72 -1.85 12.24
C GLU A 281 21.41 -0.36 11.99
N SER A 282 20.83 -0.05 10.82
CA SER A 282 20.49 1.32 10.41
C SER A 282 19.12 1.79 10.88
N ALA A 283 18.43 1.05 11.75
CA ALA A 283 17.04 1.34 12.16
C ALA A 283 16.86 2.74 12.76
N ILE A 284 17.90 3.29 13.41
CA ILE A 284 17.90 4.66 13.95
C ILE A 284 17.91 5.71 12.82
N GLU A 285 18.63 5.44 11.73
CA GLU A 285 18.75 6.36 10.60
C GLU A 285 17.62 6.21 9.57
N LEU A 286 16.91 5.09 9.60
CA LEU A 286 15.82 4.75 8.70
C LEU A 286 14.49 4.58 9.47
N PRO A 287 14.02 5.62 10.20
CA PRO A 287 12.75 5.53 10.90
C PRO A 287 11.62 5.26 9.91
N GLY A 288 10.70 4.35 10.26
CA GLY A 288 9.64 3.89 9.39
C GLY A 288 10.03 2.78 8.42
N VAL A 289 11.30 2.37 8.34
CA VAL A 289 11.71 1.19 7.57
C VAL A 289 11.83 0.00 8.52
N SER A 290 11.23 -1.12 8.16
CA SER A 290 11.28 -2.35 8.94
C SER A 290 11.39 -3.58 8.05
N VAL A 291 11.87 -4.68 8.61
CA VAL A 291 11.86 -5.98 7.95
C VAL A 291 10.68 -6.78 8.50
N ALA A 292 9.86 -7.30 7.59
CA ALA A 292 8.76 -8.20 7.93
C ALA A 292 9.01 -9.57 7.31
N VAL A 293 8.37 -10.58 7.88
CA VAL A 293 8.34 -11.94 7.33
C VAL A 293 6.96 -12.20 6.78
N GLU A 294 6.86 -12.40 5.48
CA GLU A 294 5.61 -12.71 4.80
C GLU A 294 5.64 -14.16 4.29
N PRO A 295 4.63 -14.98 4.59
CA PRO A 295 4.52 -16.32 4.05
C PRO A 295 4.07 -16.26 2.59
N VAL A 296 4.79 -16.95 1.71
CA VAL A 296 4.56 -16.90 0.26
C VAL A 296 4.38 -18.31 -0.27
N ARG A 297 3.46 -18.47 -1.22
CA ARG A 297 3.08 -19.79 -1.73
C ARG A 297 4.25 -20.45 -2.45
N TYR A 298 4.60 -21.66 -2.04
CA TYR A 298 5.72 -22.43 -2.58
C TYR A 298 5.23 -23.78 -3.14
N TYR A 299 5.62 -24.08 -4.38
CA TYR A 299 5.29 -25.33 -5.08
C TYR A 299 6.56 -26.16 -5.29
N PRO A 300 6.84 -27.18 -4.45
CA PRO A 300 8.10 -27.92 -4.49
C PRO A 300 8.39 -28.58 -5.84
N ASN A 301 7.35 -29.07 -6.52
CA ASN A 301 7.45 -29.82 -7.76
C ASN A 301 7.15 -29.00 -9.03
N THR A 302 7.14 -27.66 -8.91
CA THR A 302 6.99 -26.64 -9.98
C THR A 302 5.93 -26.95 -11.05
N THR A 303 6.21 -27.86 -11.99
CA THR A 303 5.35 -28.24 -13.12
C THR A 303 4.35 -29.36 -12.80
N LEU A 304 4.59 -30.15 -11.76
CA LEU A 304 3.74 -31.30 -11.45
C LEU A 304 2.30 -30.87 -11.14
N ALA A 305 1.36 -31.37 -11.94
CA ALA A 305 -0.07 -31.13 -11.77
C ALA A 305 -0.46 -29.64 -11.66
N SER A 306 0.30 -28.73 -12.28
CA SER A 306 0.07 -27.28 -12.19
C SER A 306 -1.34 -26.85 -12.63
N HIS A 307 -1.93 -27.55 -13.59
CA HIS A 307 -3.31 -27.34 -14.05
C HIS A 307 -4.36 -27.81 -13.03
N ILE A 308 -4.06 -28.84 -12.22
CA ILE A 308 -4.95 -29.36 -11.18
C ILE A 308 -4.80 -28.53 -9.90
N LEU A 309 -3.56 -28.33 -9.43
CA LEU A 309 -3.26 -27.50 -8.28
C LEU A 309 -3.76 -26.07 -8.52
N GLY A 310 -3.56 -25.56 -9.74
CA GLY A 310 -3.82 -24.19 -10.10
C GLY A 310 -2.68 -23.27 -9.66
N HIS A 311 -2.93 -21.97 -9.76
CA HIS A 311 -1.99 -20.94 -9.33
C HIS A 311 -2.70 -19.81 -8.61
N MET A 312 -1.88 -19.03 -7.89
CA MET A 312 -2.30 -17.76 -7.29
C MET A 312 -2.06 -16.60 -8.26
N GLY A 313 -2.74 -15.48 -8.03
CA GLY A 313 -2.57 -14.27 -8.81
C GLY A 313 -3.29 -13.09 -8.17
N LYS A 314 -3.17 -11.91 -8.79
CA LYS A 314 -3.94 -10.74 -8.40
C LYS A 314 -5.44 -11.01 -8.59
N MET A 315 -6.27 -10.36 -7.78
CA MET A 315 -7.72 -10.48 -7.90
C MET A 315 -8.18 -10.21 -9.35
N PRO A 316 -9.03 -11.07 -9.94
CA PRO A 316 -9.53 -10.84 -11.29
C PRO A 316 -10.27 -9.51 -11.40
N SER A 317 -9.90 -8.69 -12.38
CA SER A 317 -10.54 -7.40 -12.65
C SER A 317 -12.05 -7.59 -12.87
N GLY A 318 -12.86 -6.84 -12.13
CA GLY A 318 -14.33 -6.93 -12.18
C GLY A 318 -14.97 -7.95 -11.22
N GLN A 319 -14.18 -8.69 -10.43
CA GLN A 319 -14.69 -9.53 -9.33
C GLN A 319 -14.13 -9.11 -7.95
N GLU A 320 -13.44 -7.97 -7.88
CA GLU A 320 -12.79 -7.45 -6.68
C GLU A 320 -13.76 -7.33 -5.50
N ASP A 321 -14.99 -6.85 -5.73
CA ASP A 321 -16.00 -6.68 -4.68
C ASP A 321 -16.33 -7.98 -3.94
N LYS A 322 -16.23 -9.14 -4.60
CA LYS A 322 -16.44 -10.46 -3.98
C LYS A 322 -15.38 -10.80 -2.93
N TYR A 323 -14.20 -10.21 -3.06
CA TYR A 323 -13.07 -10.42 -2.17
C TYR A 323 -12.95 -9.28 -1.14
N LEU A 324 -13.21 -8.05 -1.56
CA LEU A 324 -13.09 -6.85 -0.72
C LEU A 324 -14.23 -6.68 0.28
N ASN A 325 -15.42 -7.23 0.02
CA ASN A 325 -16.62 -7.04 0.87
C ASN A 325 -17.00 -8.29 1.70
N ARG A 326 -16.04 -9.14 2.07
CA ARG A 326 -16.31 -10.33 2.91
C ARG A 326 -16.41 -9.97 4.41
N GLU A 327 -17.14 -10.82 5.15
CA GLU A 327 -17.27 -10.77 6.62
C GLU A 327 -15.91 -10.59 7.34
N GLU A 328 -15.97 -10.00 8.53
CA GLU A 328 -14.79 -9.67 9.37
C GLU A 328 -13.85 -10.87 9.53
N GLY A 329 -12.55 -10.66 9.28
CA GLY A 329 -11.50 -11.68 9.37
C GLY A 329 -11.21 -12.46 8.07
N LYS A 330 -12.03 -12.30 7.01
CA LYS A 330 -11.77 -12.88 5.68
C LYS A 330 -11.77 -11.83 4.55
N THR A 331 -11.63 -10.56 4.90
CA THR A 331 -11.57 -9.45 3.94
C THR A 331 -10.21 -9.43 3.25
N TYR A 332 -10.17 -9.38 1.92
CA TYR A 332 -8.91 -9.20 1.17
C TYR A 332 -8.52 -7.72 1.12
N SER A 333 -7.23 -7.43 1.15
CA SER A 333 -6.69 -6.13 0.76
C SER A 333 -6.44 -6.10 -0.75
N LYS A 334 -6.53 -4.93 -1.39
CA LYS A 334 -6.31 -4.78 -2.86
C LYS A 334 -4.99 -5.36 -3.37
N GLY A 335 -3.96 -5.43 -2.52
CA GLY A 335 -2.65 -6.01 -2.87
C GLY A 335 -2.59 -7.54 -2.82
N ASP A 336 -3.57 -8.20 -2.20
CA ASP A 336 -3.53 -9.62 -1.88
C ASP A 336 -3.64 -10.51 -3.12
N THR A 337 -3.02 -11.67 -3.03
CA THR A 337 -3.10 -12.71 -4.05
C THR A 337 -4.13 -13.76 -3.66
N VAL A 338 -4.89 -14.23 -4.64
CA VAL A 338 -5.97 -15.21 -4.49
C VAL A 338 -5.76 -16.37 -5.45
N GLY A 339 -6.32 -17.54 -5.15
CA GLY A 339 -6.37 -18.67 -6.07
C GLY A 339 -7.19 -18.35 -7.31
N ILE A 340 -6.57 -18.41 -8.48
CA ILE A 340 -7.18 -18.04 -9.77
C ILE A 340 -7.71 -19.28 -10.52
N SER A 341 -7.13 -20.45 -10.26
CA SER A 341 -7.45 -21.70 -10.96
C SER A 341 -7.28 -22.91 -10.05
N GLY A 342 -7.72 -24.08 -10.54
CA GLY A 342 -7.49 -25.38 -9.89
C GLY A 342 -8.03 -25.53 -8.47
N ILE A 343 -7.32 -26.31 -7.67
CA ILE A 343 -7.58 -26.53 -6.24
C ILE A 343 -7.43 -25.22 -5.47
N GLU A 344 -6.44 -24.37 -5.80
CA GLU A 344 -6.24 -23.07 -5.14
C GLU A 344 -7.50 -22.20 -5.15
N LYS A 345 -8.18 -22.09 -6.32
CA LYS A 345 -9.43 -21.35 -6.42
C LYS A 345 -10.61 -22.07 -5.76
N SER A 346 -10.72 -23.38 -5.97
CA SER A 346 -11.88 -24.16 -5.52
C SER A 346 -11.95 -24.28 -4.00
N TYR A 347 -10.79 -24.31 -3.34
CA TYR A 347 -10.65 -24.41 -1.88
C TYR A 347 -10.09 -23.13 -1.25
N GLU A 348 -10.21 -21.98 -1.92
CA GLU A 348 -9.69 -20.69 -1.44
C GLU A 348 -10.14 -20.40 0.01
N GLU A 349 -11.37 -20.75 0.37
CA GLU A 349 -11.95 -20.47 1.69
C GLU A 349 -11.36 -21.33 2.81
N GLN A 350 -10.93 -22.55 2.49
CA GLN A 350 -10.30 -23.47 3.42
C GLN A 350 -8.78 -23.29 3.45
N LEU A 351 -8.19 -22.93 2.32
CA LEU A 351 -6.76 -22.71 2.19
C LEU A 351 -6.34 -21.34 2.70
N ARG A 352 -7.21 -20.34 2.68
CA ARG A 352 -6.87 -19.01 3.19
C ARG A 352 -6.69 -19.01 4.71
N GLY A 353 -5.51 -18.57 5.15
CA GLY A 353 -5.28 -18.17 6.53
C GLY A 353 -6.03 -16.89 6.87
N VAL A 354 -6.46 -16.77 8.12
CA VAL A 354 -7.02 -15.52 8.66
C VAL A 354 -5.84 -14.63 9.03
N ASP A 355 -5.73 -13.46 8.38
CA ASP A 355 -4.67 -12.51 8.70
C ASP A 355 -4.83 -12.05 10.16
N GLY A 356 -3.71 -12.05 10.88
CA GLY A 356 -3.65 -11.58 12.26
C GLY A 356 -3.45 -10.08 12.33
N TYR A 357 -3.55 -9.54 13.53
CA TYR A 357 -3.24 -8.13 13.79
C TYR A 357 -2.35 -7.98 15.02
N LYS A 358 -1.38 -7.09 14.90
CA LYS A 358 -0.53 -6.66 16.01
C LYS A 358 -1.05 -5.34 16.56
N LYS A 359 -1.53 -5.35 17.81
CA LYS A 359 -1.96 -4.13 18.50
C LYS A 359 -0.73 -3.44 19.08
N VAL A 360 -0.42 -2.27 18.55
CA VAL A 360 0.69 -1.42 19.00
C VAL A 360 0.16 -0.15 19.64
N GLN A 361 0.70 0.20 20.79
CA GLN A 361 0.49 1.50 21.41
C GLN A 361 1.35 2.51 20.69
N VAL A 362 0.75 3.62 20.25
CA VAL A 362 1.53 4.75 19.76
C VAL A 362 1.40 5.97 20.66
N ASP A 363 2.45 6.76 20.75
CA ASP A 363 2.38 8.06 21.40
C ASP A 363 1.67 9.12 20.53
N ALA A 364 1.49 10.33 21.06
CA ALA A 364 0.91 11.47 20.33
C ALA A 364 1.70 11.86 19.06
N LEU A 365 2.91 11.33 18.91
CA LEU A 365 3.79 11.53 17.76
C LEU A 365 3.79 10.30 16.82
N GLY A 366 3.02 9.25 17.11
CA GLY A 366 2.89 8.04 16.30
C GLY A 366 3.98 6.97 16.48
N ARG A 367 4.93 7.12 17.41
CA ARG A 367 5.97 6.10 17.69
C ARG A 367 5.33 4.90 18.37
N ILE A 368 5.66 3.69 17.93
CA ILE A 368 5.30 2.47 18.67
C ILE A 368 6.05 2.49 20.00
N THR A 369 5.32 2.69 21.10
CA THR A 369 5.88 2.73 22.45
C THR A 369 5.77 1.39 23.15
N ARG A 370 4.77 0.57 22.77
CA ARG A 370 4.53 -0.72 23.41
C ARG A 370 3.77 -1.67 22.50
N GLU A 371 4.20 -2.91 22.48
CA GLU A 371 3.44 -4.01 21.87
C GLU A 371 2.50 -4.59 22.93
N LEU A 372 1.22 -4.70 22.59
CA LEU A 372 0.19 -5.02 23.58
C LEU A 372 -0.38 -6.42 23.37
N ASP A 373 -0.63 -6.82 22.12
CA ASP A 373 -1.13 -8.16 21.81
C ASP A 373 -0.95 -8.51 20.32
N VAL A 374 -0.78 -9.81 20.05
CA VAL A 374 -0.83 -10.40 18.70
C VAL A 374 -2.01 -11.36 18.69
N SER A 375 -2.99 -11.12 17.80
CA SER A 375 -4.19 -11.97 17.67
C SER A 375 -4.35 -12.49 16.26
#